data_AF-A0AA86QRI1-F1
#
_entry.id   AF-A0AA86QRI1-F1
#
_cell.length_a   1.000
_cell.length_b   1.000
_cell.length_c   1.000
_cell.angle_alpha   90.00
_cell.angle_beta   90.00
_cell.angle_gamma   90.00
#
_symmetry.space_group_name_H-M   'P 1'
#
loop_
_entity.id
_entity.type
_entity.pdbx_description
1 polymer ?
#
loop_
_entity_poly.entity_id
_entity_poly.type
_entity_poly.pdbx_seq_one_letter_code
_entity_poly.pdbx_strand_id
1 'polypeptide(L)'
;MVLLLSQSTNIRYTTQIYKAAKYSNFTNTDKTKFILINPLQTTETLIDIRVALVGDTCVGKSSISQRYIENKFDPNITSTSGASFLRKLLNINNTNIKLQIWDTAGQEKFRALTPMYYRSAELIFIVFDVSREESFKSVPYWLNEIKDKSKPTAVIILAGNKTDIENRAVKSEEAELFARQNNILYLDCSAKSGNGVQALFDVGIKIRLSQIDALQDSAKQQKVVKEVSRQDCCM
;
A
#
# COMPACT_ATOMS: atom_id res chain seq x y z
N MET A 1 16.23 29.10 9.06
CA MET A 1 15.49 29.17 7.77
C MET A 1 15.79 27.92 6.91
N VAL A 2 15.45 26.71 7.38
CA VAL A 2 15.73 25.44 6.65
C VAL A 2 14.57 24.41 6.77
N LEU A 3 13.40 24.78 7.30
CA LEU A 3 12.29 23.83 7.52
C LEU A 3 11.20 23.81 6.42
N LEU A 4 11.35 24.57 5.32
CA LEU A 4 10.30 24.68 4.29
C LEU A 4 10.56 23.90 2.98
N LEU A 5 11.70 23.21 2.83
CA LEU A 5 12.05 22.55 1.57
C LEU A 5 11.68 21.05 1.49
N SER A 6 11.31 20.39 2.60
CA SER A 6 10.99 18.95 2.58
C SER A 6 9.56 18.62 2.15
N GLN A 7 8.65 19.61 2.16
CA GLN A 7 7.27 19.41 1.71
C GLN A 7 7.14 19.57 0.18
N SER A 8 7.98 20.39 -0.45
CA SER A 8 7.94 20.64 -1.90
C SER A 8 8.45 19.48 -2.77
N THR A 9 9.34 18.63 -2.26
CA THR A 9 9.88 17.48 -2.99
C THR A 9 8.88 16.31 -3.02
N ASN A 10 8.22 16.00 -1.89
CA ASN A 10 7.20 14.94 -1.81
C ASN A 10 6.01 15.15 -2.77
N ILE A 11 5.64 16.42 -3.00
CA ILE A 11 4.53 16.80 -3.90
C ILE A 11 4.89 16.57 -5.37
N ARG A 12 6.16 16.76 -5.77
CA ARG A 12 6.59 16.58 -7.18
C ARG A 12 6.73 15.11 -7.59
N TYR A 13 7.12 14.22 -6.66
CA TYR A 13 7.26 12.79 -6.95
C TYR A 13 5.92 12.07 -7.09
N THR A 14 4.92 12.44 -6.28
CA THR A 14 3.57 11.87 -6.36
C THR A 14 2.93 12.19 -7.71
N THR A 15 3.04 13.43 -8.23
CA THR A 15 2.39 13.83 -9.49
C THR A 15 2.93 13.08 -10.73
N GLN A 16 4.19 12.64 -10.72
CA GLN A 16 4.77 11.87 -11.85
C GLN A 16 4.27 10.42 -11.88
N ILE A 17 4.06 9.79 -10.73
CA ILE A 17 3.54 8.41 -10.64
C ILE A 17 2.09 8.34 -11.15
N TYR A 18 1.27 9.37 -10.88
CA TYR A 18 -0.12 9.46 -11.41
C TYR A 18 -0.18 9.48 -12.94
N LYS A 19 0.85 10.02 -13.63
CA LYS A 19 0.88 10.07 -15.10
C LYS A 19 1.37 8.77 -15.74
N ALA A 20 2.24 8.02 -15.07
CA ALA A 20 2.82 6.79 -15.60
C ALA A 20 1.88 5.58 -15.52
N ALA A 21 0.98 5.53 -14.53
CA ALA A 21 0.03 4.42 -14.36
C ALA A 21 -1.06 4.36 -15.45
N LYS A 22 -1.13 5.33 -16.36
CA LYS A 22 -2.17 5.41 -17.42
C LYS A 22 -1.75 4.80 -18.75
N TYR A 23 -0.49 4.39 -18.93
CA TYR A 23 0.00 3.86 -20.21
C TYR A 23 1.05 2.76 -20.01
N SER A 24 0.63 1.51 -19.87
CA SER A 24 1.43 0.36 -20.32
C SER A 24 0.57 -0.89 -20.41
N ASN A 25 0.10 -1.20 -21.62
CA ASN A 25 -0.32 -2.55 -21.98
C ASN A 25 0.95 -3.41 -22.01
N PHE A 26 1.02 -4.48 -21.22
CA PHE A 26 2.14 -5.42 -21.26
C PHE A 26 1.62 -6.82 -21.57
N THR A 27 1.91 -7.26 -22.79
CA THR A 27 1.60 -8.60 -23.30
C THR A 27 2.55 -9.63 -22.71
N ASN A 28 1.96 -10.79 -22.47
CA ASN A 28 2.52 -12.04 -21.99
C ASN A 28 3.52 -12.64 -23.00
N THR A 29 4.76 -12.92 -22.55
CA THR A 29 5.62 -14.04 -23.00
C THR A 29 6.94 -13.96 -22.21
N ASP A 30 7.18 -14.91 -21.31
CA ASP A 30 8.12 -16.01 -21.60
C ASP A 30 8.51 -16.82 -20.36
N LYS A 31 8.58 -18.12 -20.60
CA LYS A 31 8.84 -19.19 -19.64
C LYS A 31 10.35 -19.37 -19.42
N THR A 32 10.67 -19.79 -18.19
CA THR A 32 11.82 -20.63 -17.76
C THR A 32 13.25 -20.10 -17.88
N LYS A 33 13.95 -20.09 -16.73
CA LYS A 33 15.29 -20.69 -16.58
C LYS A 33 15.65 -20.88 -15.09
N PHE A 34 15.67 -22.13 -14.65
CA PHE A 34 16.39 -22.55 -13.44
C PHE A 34 17.89 -22.60 -13.79
N ILE A 35 18.73 -21.87 -13.06
CA ILE A 35 20.19 -21.97 -13.15
C ILE A 35 20.74 -22.13 -11.73
N LEU A 36 21.63 -23.11 -11.59
CA LEU A 36 22.36 -23.50 -10.39
C LEU A 36 23.16 -22.32 -9.83
N ILE A 37 23.00 -22.03 -8.54
CA ILE A 37 23.63 -20.88 -7.87
C ILE A 37 24.97 -21.33 -7.26
N ASN A 38 26.07 -20.69 -7.69
CA ASN A 38 27.37 -20.76 -7.02
C ASN A 38 27.35 -19.92 -5.72
N PRO A 39 28.03 -20.35 -4.64
CA PRO A 39 27.89 -19.74 -3.33
C PRO A 39 28.92 -18.63 -3.10
N LEU A 40 28.72 -17.44 -3.65
CA LEU A 40 29.46 -16.23 -3.22
C LEU A 40 28.56 -14.98 -3.27
N GLN A 41 28.05 -14.63 -2.08
CA GLN A 41 27.71 -13.29 -1.58
C GLN A 41 26.64 -12.45 -2.32
N THR A 42 25.40 -12.59 -1.87
CA THR A 42 24.57 -11.43 -1.49
C THR A 42 23.77 -11.85 -0.27
N THR A 43 23.93 -11.18 0.87
CA THR A 43 22.92 -11.26 1.93
C THR A 43 21.66 -10.65 1.34
N GLU A 44 20.75 -11.46 0.78
CA GLU A 44 19.48 -10.99 0.25
C GLU A 44 18.71 -10.33 1.41
N THR A 45 18.78 -9.01 1.50
CA THR A 45 18.14 -8.25 2.58
C THR A 45 16.64 -8.41 2.42
N LEU A 46 16.02 -9.11 3.37
CA LEU A 46 14.58 -9.33 3.42
C LEU A 46 13.90 -8.07 3.96
N ILE A 47 13.12 -7.40 3.12
CA ILE A 47 12.35 -6.22 3.49
C ILE A 47 10.99 -6.66 4.02
N ASP A 48 10.70 -6.36 5.28
CA ASP A 48 9.37 -6.56 5.85
C ASP A 48 8.50 -5.34 5.55
N ILE A 49 7.33 -5.55 4.93
CA ILE A 49 6.33 -4.49 4.70
C ILE A 49 5.04 -4.87 5.39
N ARG A 50 4.59 -4.03 6.32
CA ARG A 50 3.31 -4.20 7.03
C ARG A 50 2.18 -3.49 6.28
N VAL A 51 1.16 -4.25 5.91
CA VAL A 51 -0.04 -3.79 5.21
C VAL A 51 -1.22 -3.85 6.17
N ALA A 52 -2.04 -2.80 6.24
CA ALA A 52 -3.30 -2.81 6.98
C ALA A 52 -4.47 -2.47 6.04
N LEU A 53 -5.58 -3.20 6.18
CA LEU A 53 -6.83 -2.88 5.50
C LEU A 53 -7.79 -2.30 6.51
N VAL A 54 -8.36 -1.12 6.23
CA VAL A 54 -9.36 -0.45 7.08
C VAL A 54 -10.58 -0.05 6.26
N GLY A 55 -11.69 0.21 6.94
CA GLY A 55 -12.96 0.54 6.29
C GLY A 55 -14.12 -0.14 6.99
N ASP A 56 -15.34 0.20 6.58
CA ASP A 56 -16.56 -0.30 7.20
C ASP A 56 -16.72 -1.82 7.11
N THR A 57 -17.61 -2.38 7.91
CA THR A 57 -17.94 -3.81 7.83
C THR A 57 -18.56 -4.15 6.47
N CYS A 58 -18.33 -5.36 6.00
CA CYS A 58 -18.86 -5.89 4.73
C CYS A 58 -18.39 -5.18 3.45
N VAL A 59 -17.39 -4.29 3.50
CA VAL A 59 -16.78 -3.69 2.30
C VAL A 59 -15.86 -4.66 1.53
N GLY A 60 -15.47 -5.77 2.15
CA GLY A 60 -14.69 -6.85 1.51
C GLY A 60 -13.18 -6.83 1.77
N LYS A 61 -12.73 -6.25 2.90
CA LYS A 61 -11.31 -6.25 3.34
C LYS A 61 -10.70 -7.67 3.35
N SER A 62 -11.35 -8.60 4.05
CA SER A 62 -10.92 -10.01 4.12
C SER A 62 -10.95 -10.69 2.76
N SER A 63 -11.94 -10.39 1.91
CA SER A 63 -12.01 -10.94 0.56
C SER A 63 -10.86 -10.43 -0.33
N ILE A 64 -10.46 -9.17 -0.20
CA ILE A 64 -9.31 -8.61 -0.93
C ILE A 64 -8.01 -9.29 -0.49
N SER A 65 -7.79 -9.44 0.82
CA SER A 65 -6.57 -10.05 1.34
C SER A 65 -6.45 -11.53 0.94
N GLN A 66 -7.54 -12.30 1.07
CA GLN A 66 -7.60 -13.69 0.59
C GLN A 66 -7.43 -13.80 -0.92
N ARG A 67 -8.09 -12.92 -1.70
CA ARG A 67 -7.93 -12.89 -3.16
C ARG A 67 -6.48 -12.63 -3.55
N TYR A 68 -5.79 -11.74 -2.85
CA TYR A 68 -4.38 -11.45 -3.15
C TYR A 68 -3.43 -12.61 -2.82
N ILE A 69 -3.68 -13.31 -1.71
CA ILE A 69 -2.81 -14.38 -1.20
C ILE A 69 -3.08 -15.71 -1.92
N GLU A 70 -4.34 -16.13 -1.97
CA GLU A 70 -4.74 -17.48 -2.39
C GLU A 70 -5.33 -17.51 -3.80
N ASN A 71 -5.58 -16.34 -4.40
CA ASN A 71 -6.36 -16.21 -5.63
C ASN A 71 -7.72 -16.93 -5.55
N LYS A 72 -8.37 -16.84 -4.38
CA LYS A 72 -9.70 -17.39 -4.13
C LYS A 72 -10.68 -16.31 -3.70
N PHE A 73 -11.96 -16.58 -3.88
CA PHE A 73 -13.05 -15.78 -3.36
C PHE A 73 -14.12 -16.72 -2.83
N ASP A 74 -14.50 -16.53 -1.58
CA ASP A 74 -15.61 -17.24 -0.94
C ASP A 74 -16.79 -16.28 -0.78
N PRO A 75 -17.91 -16.50 -1.50
CA PRO A 75 -19.11 -15.68 -1.36
C PRO A 75 -19.77 -15.84 0.03
N ASN A 76 -19.49 -16.93 0.73
CA ASN A 76 -20.07 -17.25 2.03
C ASN A 76 -19.18 -16.79 3.20
N ILE A 77 -18.13 -16.00 2.92
CA ILE A 77 -17.30 -15.44 3.97
C ILE A 77 -18.18 -14.61 4.91
N THR A 78 -18.31 -15.08 6.14
CA THR A 78 -19.08 -14.40 7.18
C THR A 78 -18.25 -13.28 7.80
N SER A 79 -18.83 -12.53 8.73
CA SER A 79 -18.08 -11.51 9.46
C SER A 79 -16.83 -12.13 10.09
N THR A 80 -15.66 -11.59 9.76
CA THR A 80 -14.39 -12.12 10.26
C THR A 80 -14.33 -11.95 11.78
N SER A 81 -14.17 -13.06 12.49
CA SER A 81 -14.04 -13.08 13.96
C SER A 81 -12.59 -12.79 14.35
N GLY A 82 -12.29 -11.55 14.74
CA GLY A 82 -10.96 -11.15 15.20
C GLY A 82 -9.96 -10.96 14.07
N ALA A 83 -8.95 -10.11 14.29
CA ALA A 83 -8.02 -9.72 13.23
C ALA A 83 -7.25 -10.92 12.69
N SER A 84 -7.23 -11.07 11.36
CA SER A 84 -6.48 -12.11 10.69
C SER A 84 -5.14 -11.56 10.20
N PHE A 85 -4.12 -12.40 10.27
CA PHE A 85 -2.76 -12.04 9.93
C PHE A 85 -2.24 -13.00 8.87
N LEU A 86 -1.98 -12.48 7.67
CA LEU A 86 -1.53 -13.22 6.50
C LEU A 86 -0.10 -12.82 6.13
N ARG A 87 0.69 -13.76 5.61
CA ARG A 87 2.05 -13.49 5.10
C ARG A 87 2.18 -13.91 3.64
N LYS A 88 2.92 -13.11 2.86
CA LYS A 88 3.33 -13.45 1.49
C LYS A 88 4.79 -13.09 1.29
N LEU A 89 5.58 -14.01 0.73
CA LEU A 89 6.92 -13.70 0.24
C LEU A 89 6.83 -13.35 -1.23
N LEU A 90 7.49 -12.26 -1.61
CA LEU A 90 7.60 -11.78 -2.98
C LEU A 90 9.08 -11.54 -3.31
N ASN A 91 9.44 -11.71 -4.57
CA ASN A 91 10.72 -11.24 -5.10
C ASN A 91 10.41 -10.22 -6.20
N ILE A 92 10.80 -8.96 -5.98
CA ILE A 92 10.62 -7.87 -6.94
C ILE A 92 11.99 -7.27 -7.20
N ASN A 93 12.46 -7.30 -8.46
CA ASN A 93 13.76 -6.76 -8.86
C ASN A 93 14.92 -7.27 -7.99
N ASN A 94 14.97 -8.59 -7.74
CA ASN A 94 15.98 -9.23 -6.88
C ASN A 94 15.96 -8.77 -5.41
N THR A 95 14.87 -8.14 -4.98
CA THR A 95 14.62 -7.77 -3.59
C THR A 95 13.57 -8.70 -3.00
N ASN A 96 13.94 -9.43 -1.95
CA ASN A 96 13.00 -10.27 -1.22
C ASN A 96 12.16 -9.43 -0.26
N ILE A 97 10.85 -9.56 -0.37
CA ILE A 97 9.88 -8.79 0.40
C ILE A 97 8.98 -9.76 1.15
N LYS A 98 8.83 -9.54 2.45
CA LYS A 98 7.85 -10.24 3.29
C LYS A 98 6.70 -9.29 3.59
N LEU A 99 5.59 -9.49 2.91
CA LEU A 99 4.34 -8.81 3.22
C LEU A 99 3.70 -9.42 4.45
N GLN A 100 3.29 -8.55 5.36
CA GLN A 100 2.55 -8.88 6.56
C GLN A 100 1.21 -8.14 6.50
N ILE A 101 0.15 -8.85 6.13
CA ILE A 101 -1.17 -8.26 5.88
C ILE A 101 -2.03 -8.45 7.12
N TRP A 102 -2.44 -7.32 7.70
CA TRP A 102 -3.37 -7.23 8.81
C TRP A 102 -4.77 -6.94 8.27
N ASP A 103 -5.63 -7.94 8.34
CA ASP A 103 -7.04 -7.80 8.00
C ASP A 103 -7.83 -7.53 9.29
N THR A 104 -8.35 -6.31 9.41
CA THR A 104 -9.12 -5.89 10.58
C THR A 104 -10.56 -6.38 10.43
N ALA A 105 -10.96 -7.25 11.35
CA ALA A 105 -12.11 -8.11 11.21
C ALA A 105 -13.20 -7.73 12.22
N GLY A 106 -14.28 -7.08 11.77
CA GLY A 106 -15.42 -6.68 12.62
C GLY A 106 -15.09 -5.66 13.73
N GLN A 107 -13.80 -5.50 14.06
CA GLN A 107 -13.23 -4.56 15.01
C GLN A 107 -13.31 -3.12 14.52
N GLU A 108 -13.64 -2.88 13.24
CA GLU A 108 -14.04 -1.56 12.78
C GLU A 108 -15.32 -1.05 13.48
N LYS A 109 -16.18 -1.95 13.99
CA LYS A 109 -17.30 -1.58 14.87
C LYS A 109 -16.79 -1.08 16.23
N PHE A 110 -15.65 -1.60 16.67
CA PHE A 110 -14.94 -1.21 17.88
C PHE A 110 -13.78 -0.27 17.54
N ARG A 111 -14.12 0.92 17.02
CA ARG A 111 -13.20 1.98 16.56
C ARG A 111 -12.01 2.25 17.50
N ALA A 112 -12.16 2.01 18.80
CA ALA A 112 -11.11 2.13 19.80
C ALA A 112 -9.94 1.13 19.64
N LEU A 113 -10.20 -0.06 19.09
CA LEU A 113 -9.20 -1.13 18.89
C LEU A 113 -8.50 -1.04 17.53
N THR A 114 -9.07 -0.30 16.58
CA THR A 114 -8.54 -0.17 15.21
C THR A 114 -7.12 0.41 15.13
N PRO A 115 -6.70 1.42 15.94
CA PRO A 115 -5.35 1.98 15.89
C PRO A 115 -4.22 0.97 16.05
N MET A 116 -4.46 -0.12 16.78
CA MET A 116 -3.45 -1.16 17.01
C MET A 116 -2.96 -1.80 15.71
N TYR A 117 -3.79 -1.85 14.66
CA TYR A 117 -3.49 -2.55 13.42
C TYR A 117 -2.74 -1.69 12.40
N TYR A 118 -3.05 -0.39 12.32
CA TYR A 118 -2.46 0.49 11.31
C TYR A 118 -1.33 1.41 11.84
N ARG A 119 -1.14 1.54 13.17
CA ARG A 119 -0.05 2.35 13.75
C ARG A 119 1.34 1.94 13.26
N SER A 120 1.55 0.65 13.07
CA SER A 120 2.83 0.11 12.58
C SER A 120 2.87 -0.15 11.07
N ALA A 121 1.74 0.03 10.39
CA ALA A 121 1.62 -0.24 8.96
C ALA A 121 2.42 0.80 8.14
N GLU A 122 2.97 0.32 7.04
CA GLU A 122 3.69 1.12 6.06
C GLU A 122 2.88 1.30 4.78
N LEU A 123 1.92 0.40 4.54
CA LEU A 123 0.95 0.46 3.48
C LEU A 123 -0.45 0.30 4.09
N ILE A 124 -1.35 1.22 3.79
CA ILE A 124 -2.70 1.24 4.36
C ILE A 124 -3.70 1.37 3.23
N PHE A 125 -4.64 0.43 3.17
CA PHE A 125 -5.75 0.45 2.23
C PHE A 125 -7.02 0.86 2.95
N ILE A 126 -7.59 2.00 2.54
CA ILE A 126 -8.94 2.39 2.96
C ILE A 126 -9.90 1.81 1.95
N VAL A 127 -10.69 0.82 2.36
CA VAL A 127 -11.59 0.08 1.48
C VAL A 127 -13.01 0.55 1.68
N PHE A 128 -13.70 0.88 0.59
CA PHE A 128 -15.14 1.11 0.57
C PHE A 128 -15.80 0.22 -0.49
N ASP A 129 -17.12 0.11 -0.41
CA ASP A 129 -17.94 -0.66 -1.35
C ASP A 129 -18.58 0.30 -2.36
N VAL A 130 -18.25 0.15 -3.65
CA VAL A 130 -18.76 1.06 -4.70
C VAL A 130 -20.28 1.01 -4.85
N SER A 131 -20.93 -0.07 -4.40
CA SER A 131 -22.39 -0.23 -4.40
C SER A 131 -23.09 0.40 -3.19
N ARG A 132 -22.33 0.85 -2.18
CA ARG A 132 -22.88 1.38 -0.92
C ARG A 132 -22.28 2.74 -0.56
N GLU A 133 -23.03 3.79 -0.84
CA GLU A 133 -22.64 5.21 -0.61
C GLU A 133 -22.23 5.50 0.83
N GLU A 134 -22.91 4.92 1.82
CA GLU A 134 -22.58 5.09 3.24
C GLU A 134 -21.13 4.68 3.56
N SER A 135 -20.63 3.64 2.90
CA SER A 135 -19.25 3.18 3.11
C SER A 135 -18.22 4.20 2.63
N PHE A 136 -18.56 4.97 1.59
CA PHE A 136 -17.73 6.04 1.08
C PHE A 136 -17.83 7.29 1.96
N LYS A 137 -19.02 7.60 2.50
CA LYS A 137 -19.19 8.66 3.51
C LYS A 137 -18.37 8.46 4.78
N SER A 138 -18.02 7.21 5.12
CA SER A 138 -17.12 6.88 6.22
C SER A 138 -15.63 7.08 5.91
N VAL A 139 -15.22 7.19 4.64
CA VAL A 139 -13.81 7.32 4.22
C VAL A 139 -13.08 8.52 4.86
N PRO A 140 -13.67 9.74 4.94
CA PRO A 140 -13.02 10.88 5.58
C PRO A 140 -12.65 10.61 7.04
N TYR A 141 -13.52 9.90 7.78
CA TYR A 141 -13.24 9.49 9.15
C TYR A 141 -12.02 8.58 9.21
N TRP A 142 -12.00 7.52 8.40
CA TRP A 142 -10.88 6.57 8.35
C TRP A 142 -9.57 7.26 7.97
N LEU A 143 -9.61 8.17 6.99
CA LEU A 143 -8.44 8.91 6.55
C LEU A 143 -7.88 9.81 7.64
N ASN A 144 -8.73 10.54 8.36
CA ASN A 144 -8.31 11.40 9.46
C ASN A 144 -7.68 10.59 10.60
N GLU A 145 -8.30 9.48 10.98
CA GLU A 145 -7.77 8.55 12.00
C GLU A 145 -6.39 7.99 11.61
N ILE A 146 -6.22 7.61 10.35
CA ILE A 146 -4.92 7.13 9.84
C ILE A 146 -3.89 8.24 9.86
N LYS A 147 -4.22 9.44 9.38
CA LYS A 147 -3.28 10.58 9.33
C LYS A 147 -2.81 10.98 10.74
N ASP A 148 -3.67 10.85 11.74
CA ASP A 148 -3.36 11.18 13.14
C ASP A 148 -2.49 10.10 13.82
N LYS A 149 -2.80 8.81 13.62
CA LYS A 149 -2.25 7.73 14.46
C LYS A 149 -1.25 6.81 13.75
N SER A 150 -1.09 6.92 12.43
CA SER A 150 -0.14 6.10 11.65
C SER A 150 1.22 6.80 11.45
N LYS A 151 2.17 6.11 10.81
CA LYS A 151 3.46 6.69 10.46
C LYS A 151 3.26 7.78 9.40
N PRO A 152 3.93 8.95 9.51
CA PRO A 152 3.89 9.98 8.48
C PRO A 152 4.35 9.51 7.09
N THR A 153 5.16 8.44 7.05
CA THR A 153 5.67 7.82 5.82
C THR A 153 4.78 6.72 5.27
N ALA A 154 3.65 6.40 5.93
CA ALA A 154 2.76 5.36 5.46
C ALA A 154 2.15 5.73 4.10
N VAL A 155 2.17 4.79 3.17
CA VAL A 155 1.50 4.91 1.88
C VAL A 155 0.02 4.60 2.08
N ILE A 156 -0.85 5.54 1.73
CA ILE A 156 -2.30 5.40 1.87
C ILE A 156 -2.93 5.31 0.48
N ILE A 157 -3.71 4.26 0.24
CA ILE A 157 -4.47 4.07 -1.01
C ILE A 157 -5.94 3.85 -0.67
N LEU A 158 -6.81 4.61 -1.32
CA LEU A 158 -8.25 4.41 -1.34
C LEU A 158 -8.59 3.31 -2.36
N ALA A 159 -9.33 2.30 -1.92
CA ALA A 159 -9.73 1.16 -2.73
C ALA A 159 -11.26 1.09 -2.85
N GLY A 160 -11.77 1.27 -4.07
CA GLY A 160 -13.19 1.06 -4.40
C GLY A 160 -13.43 -0.41 -4.74
N ASN A 161 -13.95 -1.19 -3.80
CA ASN A 161 -14.18 -2.62 -3.99
C ASN A 161 -15.58 -2.91 -4.56
N LYS A 162 -15.76 -4.14 -5.08
CA LYS A 162 -16.99 -4.66 -5.69
C LYS A 162 -17.38 -3.99 -7.01
N THR A 163 -16.38 -3.61 -7.78
CA THR A 163 -16.54 -3.05 -9.14
C THR A 163 -17.12 -4.03 -10.16
N ASP A 164 -17.31 -5.29 -9.77
CA ASP A 164 -18.11 -6.27 -10.51
C ASP A 164 -19.63 -6.01 -10.45
N ILE A 165 -20.09 -5.09 -9.59
CA ILE A 165 -21.50 -4.68 -9.50
C ILE A 165 -21.75 -3.54 -10.49
N GLU A 166 -22.67 -3.73 -11.44
CA GLU A 166 -22.99 -2.73 -12.48
C GLU A 166 -23.58 -1.44 -11.91
N ASN A 167 -24.52 -1.56 -10.96
CA ASN A 167 -25.21 -0.43 -10.32
C ASN A 167 -24.39 0.13 -9.15
N ARG A 168 -23.25 0.74 -9.45
CA ARG A 168 -22.45 1.45 -8.43
C ARG A 168 -23.19 2.69 -7.92
N ALA A 169 -23.19 2.88 -6.61
CA ALA A 169 -23.75 4.05 -5.94
C ALA A 169 -22.77 5.23 -5.90
N VAL A 170 -21.47 4.95 -5.84
CA VAL A 170 -20.39 5.95 -5.77
C VAL A 170 -19.67 5.99 -7.10
N LYS A 171 -19.64 7.12 -7.81
CA LYS A 171 -19.00 7.24 -9.13
C LYS A 171 -17.45 7.21 -9.02
N SER A 172 -16.75 6.70 -10.03
CA SER A 172 -15.28 6.66 -10.00
C SER A 172 -14.69 8.07 -9.93
N GLU A 173 -15.30 9.03 -10.62
CA GLU A 173 -14.85 10.41 -10.66
C GLU A 173 -14.94 11.09 -9.28
N GLU A 174 -15.95 10.73 -8.49
CA GLU A 174 -16.15 11.24 -7.13
C GLU A 174 -15.06 10.72 -6.20
N ALA A 175 -14.80 9.41 -6.22
CA ALA A 175 -13.75 8.78 -5.43
C ALA A 175 -12.35 9.26 -5.85
N GLU A 176 -12.11 9.44 -7.15
CA GLU A 176 -10.86 9.98 -7.67
C GLU A 176 -10.66 11.45 -7.26
N LEU A 177 -11.70 12.28 -7.32
CA LEU A 177 -11.65 13.66 -6.88
C LEU A 177 -11.30 13.76 -5.39
N PHE A 178 -11.99 12.97 -4.55
CA PHE A 178 -11.70 12.89 -3.12
C PHE A 178 -10.25 12.50 -2.85
N ALA A 179 -9.75 11.48 -3.55
CA ALA A 179 -8.39 10.98 -3.38
C ALA A 179 -7.34 12.05 -3.77
N ARG A 180 -7.54 12.73 -4.90
CA ARG A 180 -6.69 13.85 -5.35
C ARG A 180 -6.67 14.99 -4.34
N GLN A 181 -7.82 15.42 -3.85
CA GLN A 181 -7.92 16.50 -2.84
C GLN A 181 -7.17 16.16 -1.55
N ASN A 182 -7.07 14.87 -1.22
CA ASN A 182 -6.44 14.39 -0.01
C ASN A 182 -4.99 13.90 -0.19
N ASN A 183 -4.44 14.01 -1.40
CA ASN A 183 -3.12 13.52 -1.79
C ASN A 183 -2.92 12.01 -1.52
N ILE A 184 -3.95 11.21 -1.76
CA ILE A 184 -3.90 9.74 -1.67
C ILE A 184 -4.29 9.13 -3.02
N LEU A 185 -3.83 7.91 -3.28
CA LEU A 185 -4.17 7.19 -4.52
C LEU A 185 -5.57 6.60 -4.45
N TYR A 186 -6.22 6.46 -5.60
CA TYR A 186 -7.47 5.71 -5.73
C TYR A 186 -7.31 4.60 -6.77
N LEU A 187 -7.77 3.39 -6.42
CA LEU A 187 -7.83 2.26 -7.33
C LEU A 187 -9.16 1.52 -7.17
N ASP A 188 -9.76 1.20 -8.31
CA ASP A 188 -10.91 0.32 -8.39
C ASP A 188 -10.45 -1.15 -8.33
N CYS A 189 -11.16 -1.96 -7.56
CA CYS A 189 -10.88 -3.39 -7.44
C CYS A 189 -12.16 -4.21 -7.23
N SER A 190 -12.04 -5.51 -7.44
CA SER A 190 -13.10 -6.48 -7.16
C SER A 190 -12.47 -7.75 -6.63
N ALA A 191 -12.69 -8.03 -5.34
CA ALA A 191 -12.28 -9.30 -4.75
C ALA A 191 -12.97 -10.51 -5.43
N LYS A 192 -14.20 -10.34 -5.93
CA LYS A 192 -14.96 -11.39 -6.61
C LYS A 192 -14.31 -11.78 -7.94
N SER A 193 -14.11 -10.82 -8.83
CA SER A 193 -13.51 -11.06 -10.15
C SER A 193 -11.98 -11.18 -10.11
N GLY A 194 -11.35 -10.66 -9.06
CA GLY A 194 -9.89 -10.53 -8.96
C GLY A 194 -9.32 -9.27 -9.64
N ASN A 195 -10.14 -8.53 -10.39
CA ASN A 195 -9.70 -7.33 -11.10
C ASN A 195 -9.20 -6.26 -10.11
N GLY A 196 -8.10 -5.60 -10.45
CA GLY A 196 -7.49 -4.53 -9.65
C GLY A 196 -6.82 -4.96 -8.34
N VAL A 197 -7.04 -6.20 -7.85
CA VAL A 197 -6.49 -6.63 -6.55
C VAL A 197 -4.97 -6.75 -6.59
N GLN A 198 -4.38 -7.39 -7.61
CA GLN A 198 -2.91 -7.45 -7.72
C GLN A 198 -2.31 -6.05 -7.90
N ALA A 199 -2.91 -5.22 -8.76
CA ALA A 199 -2.47 -3.85 -9.00
C ALA A 199 -2.48 -2.99 -7.72
N LEU A 200 -3.50 -3.13 -6.86
CA LEU A 200 -3.60 -2.44 -5.58
C LEU A 200 -2.37 -2.69 -4.69
N PHE A 201 -1.96 -3.95 -4.56
CA PHE A 201 -0.78 -4.31 -3.77
C PHE A 201 0.50 -3.91 -4.49
N ASP A 202 0.65 -4.20 -5.78
CA ASP A 202 1.87 -3.92 -6.53
C ASP A 202 2.20 -2.43 -6.57
N VAL A 203 1.20 -1.57 -6.78
CA VAL A 203 1.38 -0.11 -6.75
C VAL A 203 1.81 0.35 -5.36
N GLY A 204 1.13 -0.10 -4.31
CA GLY A 204 1.47 0.25 -2.93
C GLY A 204 2.89 -0.18 -2.53
N ILE A 205 3.27 -1.41 -2.91
CA ILE A 205 4.61 -1.95 -2.65
C ILE A 205 5.67 -1.16 -3.40
N LYS A 206 5.48 -0.90 -4.70
CA LYS A 206 6.43 -0.12 -5.51
C LYS A 206 6.68 1.26 -4.91
N ILE A 207 5.63 1.98 -4.52
CA ILE A 207 5.77 3.29 -3.88
C ILE A 207 6.55 3.17 -2.57
N ARG A 208 6.24 2.17 -1.75
CA ARG A 208 6.94 1.97 -0.48
C ARG A 208 8.41 1.64 -0.68
N LEU A 209 8.76 0.80 -1.66
CA LEU A 209 10.14 0.49 -2.02
C LEU A 209 10.90 1.75 -2.46
N SER A 210 10.30 2.56 -3.34
CA SER A 210 10.92 3.83 -3.77
C SER A 210 11.18 4.79 -2.61
N GLN A 211 10.31 4.82 -1.59
CA GLN A 211 10.56 5.60 -0.37
C GLN A 211 11.72 5.02 0.45
N ILE A 212 11.85 3.69 0.53
CA ILE A 212 12.95 3.03 1.25
C ILE A 212 14.29 3.35 0.56
N ASP A 213 14.34 3.24 -0.77
CA ASP A 213 15.55 3.52 -1.56
C ASP A 213 16.00 4.97 -1.37
N ALA A 214 15.09 5.93 -1.47
CA ALA A 214 15.40 7.36 -1.26
C ALA A 214 15.94 7.68 0.14
N LEU A 215 15.45 6.97 1.17
CA LEU A 215 15.95 7.11 2.54
C LEU A 215 17.36 6.53 2.70
N GLN A 216 17.65 5.41 2.04
CA GLN A 216 18.99 4.80 2.05
C GLN A 216 20.02 5.68 1.34
N ASP A 217 19.66 6.27 0.20
CA ASP A 217 20.54 7.17 -0.54
C ASP A 217 20.88 8.44 0.24
N SER A 218 19.87 9.02 0.90
CA SER A 218 20.06 10.19 1.78
C SER A 218 20.99 9.88 2.95
N ALA A 219 20.90 8.67 3.53
CA ALA A 219 21.75 8.24 4.64
C ALA A 219 23.20 7.98 4.21
N LYS A 220 23.43 7.46 2.99
CA LYS A 220 24.77 7.27 2.43
C LYS A 220 25.45 8.61 2.17
N GLN A 221 24.74 9.56 1.56
CA GLN A 221 25.29 10.90 1.29
C GLN A 221 25.68 11.66 2.58
N GLN A 222 24.87 11.55 3.64
CA GLN A 222 25.20 12.17 4.93
C GLN A 222 26.42 11.53 5.63
N LYS A 223 26.67 10.23 5.44
CA LYS A 223 27.88 9.58 5.95
C LYS A 223 29.13 10.04 5.22
N VAL A 224 29.06 10.12 3.89
CA VAL A 224 30.18 10.60 3.04
C VAL A 224 30.55 12.05 3.42
N VAL A 225 29.57 12.95 3.56
CA VAL A 225 29.84 14.35 3.94
C VAL A 225 30.47 14.46 5.35
N LYS A 226 30.03 13.63 6.31
CA LYS A 226 30.61 13.62 7.66
C LYS A 226 32.04 13.08 7.68
N GLU A 227 32.36 12.08 6.87
CA GLU A 227 33.73 11.54 6.75
C GLU A 227 34.67 12.56 6.08
N VAL A 228 34.24 13.21 5.00
CA VAL A 228 35.00 14.28 4.33
C VAL A 228 35.26 15.45 5.30
N SER A 229 34.24 15.91 6.02
CA SER A 229 34.40 17.03 6.99
C SER A 229 35.33 16.73 8.17
N ARG A 230 35.55 15.45 8.52
CA ARG A 230 36.49 15.06 9.57
C ARG A 230 37.93 15.01 9.08
N GLN A 231 38.14 14.80 7.78
CA GLN A 231 39.48 14.78 7.18
C GLN A 231 40.03 16.19 6.95
N ASP A 232 39.16 17.17 6.69
CA ASP A 232 39.56 18.57 6.46
C ASP A 232 39.82 19.39 7.74
N CYS A 233 39.57 18.83 8.94
CA CYS A 233 39.73 19.55 10.21
C CYS A 233 41.04 19.22 10.96
N CYS A 234 41.93 18.42 10.35
CA CYS A 234 43.26 18.08 10.85
C CYS A 234 44.35 18.66 9.92
N MET A 235 44.45 19.99 9.83
CA MET A 235 45.63 20.71 9.33
C MET A 235 45.83 22.00 10.11
#